data_AF-A0A836K0W7-F1
#
_entry.id   AF-A0A836K0W7-F1
#
_cell.length_a   1.000
_cell.length_b   1.000
_cell.length_c   1.000
_cell.angle_alpha   90.00
_cell.angle_beta   90.00
_cell.angle_gamma   90.00
#
_symmetry.space_group_name_H-M   'P 1'
#
loop_
_entity.id
_entity.type
_entity.pdbx_description
1 polymer ?
#
loop_
_entity_poly.entity_id
_entity_poly.type
_entity_poly.pdbx_seq_one_letter_code
_entity_poly.pdbx_strand_id
1 'polypeptide(L)'
;MTETRKKLPEVASNTVTVLLAKQAEHLVDGHRVKVVVVGSAPKGVAVAIAILFKRLASELVLIDVNEDLAKAEAEDISHAAAYLGNPRIVGTKGEARWEEAAEK
;
A
#
# COMPACT_ATOMS: atom_id res chain seq x y z
N MET A 1 36.59 2.01 -34.51
CA MET A 1 35.83 1.40 -33.40
C MET A 1 34.57 2.22 -33.22
N THR A 2 33.46 1.75 -33.78
CA THR A 2 32.15 2.42 -33.74
C THR A 2 31.49 2.13 -32.39
N GLU A 3 31.40 3.13 -31.53
CA GLU A 3 30.59 3.03 -30.30
C GLU A 3 29.12 2.82 -30.68
N THR A 4 28.60 1.66 -30.30
CA THR A 4 27.19 1.34 -30.44
C THR A 4 26.44 2.08 -29.34
N ARG A 5 25.95 3.29 -29.63
CA ARG A 5 24.96 3.95 -28.77
C ARG A 5 23.75 3.04 -28.67
N LYS A 6 23.57 2.37 -27.52
CA LYS A 6 22.32 1.68 -27.20
C LYS A 6 21.21 2.72 -27.30
N LYS A 7 20.34 2.60 -28.31
CA LYS A 7 19.09 3.37 -28.38
C LYS A 7 18.31 3.06 -27.11
N LEU A 8 18.15 4.06 -26.25
CA LEU A 8 17.20 4.01 -25.15
C LEU A 8 15.80 3.80 -25.75
N PRO A 9 14.98 2.89 -25.20
CA PRO A 9 13.63 2.69 -25.69
C PRO A 9 12.85 3.99 -25.54
N GLU A 10 12.12 4.36 -26.59
CA GLU A 10 11.20 5.50 -26.61
C GLU A 10 10.00 5.17 -25.71
N VAL A 11 10.21 5.26 -24.40
CA VAL A 11 9.16 5.07 -23.39
C VAL A 11 8.58 6.44 -23.12
N ALA A 12 7.27 6.61 -23.31
CA ALA A 12 6.55 7.85 -23.03
C ALA A 12 6.98 8.42 -21.66
N SER A 13 7.74 9.52 -21.71
CA SER A 13 8.48 10.05 -20.57
C SER A 13 7.53 10.80 -19.65
N ASN A 14 6.94 10.08 -18.69
CA ASN A 14 6.34 10.74 -17.53
C ASN A 14 7.44 11.05 -16.49
N THR A 15 7.25 12.13 -15.74
CA THR A 15 8.25 12.63 -14.76
C THR A 15 8.63 11.58 -13.73
N VAL A 16 7.69 10.68 -13.39
CA VAL A 16 7.88 9.59 -12.43
C VAL A 16 8.95 8.61 -12.93
N THR A 17 8.87 8.16 -14.19
CA THR A 17 9.84 7.24 -14.80
C THR A 17 11.23 7.88 -14.93
N VAL A 18 11.30 9.20 -15.18
CA VAL A 18 12.58 9.92 -15.29
C VAL A 18 13.28 10.03 -13.93
N LEU A 19 12.55 10.41 -12.88
CA LEU A 19 13.12 10.60 -11.55
C LEU A 19 13.42 9.27 -10.85
N LEU A 20 12.64 8.22 -11.11
CA LEU A 20 12.80 6.88 -10.54
C LEU A 20 13.54 5.91 -11.46
N ALA A 21 14.33 6.43 -12.41
CA ALA A 21 15.08 5.62 -13.39
C ALA A 21 16.04 4.60 -12.75
N LYS A 22 16.38 4.78 -11.46
CA LYS A 22 17.00 3.74 -10.65
C LYS A 22 15.87 2.92 -9.99
N GLN A 23 15.50 1.80 -10.60
CA GLN A 23 14.57 0.87 -9.96
C GLN A 23 15.16 0.48 -8.60
N ALA A 24 14.34 0.57 -7.55
CA ALA A 24 14.71 0.15 -6.21
C ALA A 24 14.78 -1.38 -6.18
N GLU A 25 15.85 -1.97 -6.72
CA GLU A 25 15.99 -3.42 -6.83
C GLU A 25 16.25 -4.10 -5.48
N HIS A 26 16.30 -3.35 -4.37
CA HIS A 26 16.68 -3.92 -3.09
C HIS A 26 16.28 -3.09 -1.87
N LEU A 27 14.98 -2.86 -1.70
CA LEU A 27 14.42 -2.73 -0.36
C LEU A 27 13.60 -3.99 -0.13
N VAL A 28 14.30 -5.09 0.16
CA VAL A 28 13.67 -6.26 0.78
C VAL A 28 13.19 -5.75 2.14
N ASP A 29 11.93 -5.32 2.20
CA ASP A 29 11.31 -4.81 3.42
C ASP A 29 11.37 -5.92 4.47
N GLY A 30 12.36 -5.84 5.34
CA GLY A 30 12.78 -6.92 6.22
C GLY A 30 11.70 -7.43 7.17
N HIS A 31 10.59 -6.71 7.38
CA HIS A 31 9.41 -7.20 8.09
C HIS A 31 8.17 -6.39 7.68
N ARG A 32 7.54 -6.70 6.53
CA ARG A 32 6.20 -6.15 6.24
C ARG A 32 5.15 -6.88 7.09
N VAL A 33 4.74 -6.25 8.18
CA VAL A 33 3.63 -6.76 9.00
C VAL A 33 2.33 -6.31 8.36
N LYS A 34 1.60 -7.28 7.80
CA LYS A 34 0.26 -7.09 7.26
C LYS A 34 -0.78 -7.45 8.30
N VAL A 35 -1.66 -6.50 8.62
CA VAL A 35 -2.74 -6.68 9.58
C VAL A 35 -4.09 -6.55 8.88
N VAL A 36 -5.00 -7.41 9.28
CA VAL A 36 -6.35 -7.50 8.74
C VAL A 36 -7.34 -7.22 9.84
N VAL A 37 -8.23 -6.27 9.61
CA VAL A 37 -9.32 -5.97 10.53
C VAL A 37 -10.63 -6.29 9.81
N VAL A 38 -11.39 -7.22 10.39
CA VAL A 38 -12.70 -7.60 9.89
C VAL A 38 -13.76 -6.79 10.64
N GLY A 39 -14.56 -6.05 9.87
CA GLY A 39 -15.55 -5.09 10.32
C GLY A 39 -15.02 -3.66 10.34
N SER A 40 -15.63 -2.79 9.55
CA SER A 40 -15.39 -1.34 9.48
C SER A 40 -16.36 -0.54 10.35
N ALA A 41 -16.99 -1.19 11.33
CA ALA A 41 -17.72 -0.48 12.38
C ALA A 41 -16.75 0.41 13.20
N PRO A 42 -17.24 1.44 13.93
CA PRO A 42 -16.39 2.35 14.70
C PRO A 42 -15.39 1.65 15.65
N LYS A 43 -15.75 0.48 16.18
CA LYS A 43 -14.87 -0.35 17.01
C LYS A 43 -13.69 -0.95 16.21
N GLY A 44 -13.95 -1.44 15.00
CA GLY A 44 -12.92 -2.01 14.13
C GLY A 44 -11.96 -0.93 13.62
N VAL A 45 -12.49 0.23 13.22
CA VAL A 45 -11.71 1.41 12.83
C VAL A 45 -10.83 1.89 13.98
N ALA A 46 -11.36 1.97 15.22
CA ALA A 46 -10.57 2.34 16.39
C ALA A 46 -9.40 1.38 16.65
N VAL A 47 -9.61 0.07 16.47
CA VAL A 47 -8.55 -0.95 16.60
C VAL A 47 -7.51 -0.79 15.49
N ALA A 48 -7.95 -0.60 14.25
CA ALA A 48 -7.08 -0.38 13.11
C ALA A 48 -6.15 0.83 13.32
N ILE A 49 -6.73 1.96 13.75
CA ILE A 49 -5.99 3.18 14.08
C ILE A 49 -5.01 2.93 15.23
N ALA A 50 -5.41 2.22 16.29
CA ALA A 50 -4.52 1.92 17.41
C ALA A 50 -3.29 1.08 17.01
N ILE A 51 -3.47 0.14 16.08
CA ILE A 51 -2.38 -0.69 15.53
C ILE A 51 -1.41 0.17 14.71
N LEU A 52 -1.94 1.07 13.89
CA LEU A 52 -1.15 1.99 13.07
C LEU A 52 -0.42 3.04 13.91
N PHE A 53 -1.06 3.61 14.95
CA PHE A 53 -0.42 4.56 15.87
C PHE A 53 0.76 3.94 16.61
N LYS A 54 0.68 2.66 16.94
CA LYS A 54 1.78 1.89 17.55
C LYS A 54 2.83 1.45 16.53
N ARG A 55 2.65 1.76 15.24
CA ARG A 55 3.52 1.37 14.12
C ARG A 55 3.78 -0.14 14.06
N LEU A 56 2.75 -0.92 14.36
CA LEU A 56 2.84 -2.39 14.38
C LEU A 56 2.60 -3.02 13.01
N ALA A 57 2.04 -2.27 12.06
CA ALA A 57 1.71 -2.77 10.74
C ALA A 57 2.24 -1.82 9.66
N SER A 58 2.86 -2.40 8.62
CA SER A 58 3.22 -1.70 7.38
C SER A 58 2.07 -1.74 6.37
N GLU A 59 1.19 -2.73 6.49
CA GLU A 59 -0.01 -2.85 5.66
C GLU A 59 -1.23 -3.12 6.54
N LEU A 60 -2.33 -2.41 6.27
CA LEU A 60 -3.61 -2.58 6.94
C LEU A 60 -4.69 -2.85 5.89
N VAL A 61 -5.48 -3.89 6.11
CA VAL A 61 -6.64 -4.20 5.27
C VAL A 61 -7.91 -4.20 6.10
N LEU A 62 -8.88 -3.37 5.71
CA LEU A 62 -10.23 -3.35 6.26
C LEU A 62 -11.15 -4.22 5.39
N ILE A 63 -11.79 -5.21 6.01
CA ILE A 63 -12.82 -6.02 5.37
C ILE A 63 -14.18 -5.67 5.96
N ASP A 64 -15.17 -5.37 5.14
CA ASP A 64 -16.56 -5.28 5.59
C ASP A 64 -17.52 -5.84 4.54
N VAL A 65 -18.73 -6.24 4.93
CA VAL A 65 -19.80 -6.61 4.00
C VAL A 65 -20.16 -5.41 3.11
N ASN A 66 -20.08 -4.20 3.67
CA ASN A 66 -20.25 -2.95 2.94
C ASN A 66 -18.89 -2.46 2.40
N GLU A 67 -18.63 -2.73 1.12
CA GLU A 67 -17.38 -2.35 0.45
C GLU A 67 -17.15 -0.83 0.43
N ASP A 68 -18.21 -0.05 0.20
CA ASP A 68 -18.12 1.41 0.13
C ASP A 68 -17.75 1.98 1.50
N LEU A 69 -18.31 1.44 2.58
CA LEU A 69 -17.93 1.80 3.94
C LEU A 69 -16.46 1.42 4.22
N ALA A 70 -16.04 0.20 3.86
CA ALA A 70 -14.66 -0.23 4.07
C ALA A 70 -13.66 0.64 3.31
N LYS A 71 -13.97 1.05 2.08
CA LYS A 71 -13.14 1.96 1.29
C LYS A 71 -13.12 3.37 1.87
N ALA A 72 -14.28 3.91 2.25
CA ALA A 72 -14.38 5.25 2.84
C ALA A 72 -13.53 5.36 4.11
N GLU A 73 -13.62 4.37 5.01
CA GLU A 73 -12.81 4.33 6.23
C GLU A 73 -11.31 4.13 5.92
N ALA A 74 -10.98 3.30 4.93
CA ALA A 74 -9.59 3.10 4.50
C ALA A 74 -8.97 4.40 3.92
N GLU A 75 -9.73 5.16 3.14
CA GLU A 75 -9.32 6.45 2.58
C GLU A 75 -9.15 7.52 3.69
N ASP A 76 -10.07 7.56 4.66
CA ASP A 76 -9.96 8.49 5.79
C ASP A 76 -8.68 8.23 6.61
N ILE A 77 -8.39 6.97 6.95
CA ILE A 77 -7.14 6.61 7.63
C ILE A 77 -5.93 6.92 6.73
N SER A 78 -6.05 6.75 5.41
CA SER A 78 -4.97 7.05 4.46
C SER A 78 -4.60 8.53 4.41
N HIS A 79 -5.56 9.44 4.61
CA HIS A 79 -5.27 10.87 4.74
C HIS A 79 -4.37 11.16 5.95
N ALA A 80 -4.46 10.34 7.01
CA ALA A 80 -3.58 10.44 8.18
C ALA A 80 -2.29 9.59 8.06
N ALA A 81 -2.06 8.87 6.96
CA ALA A 81 -0.96 7.90 6.83
C ALA A 81 0.43 8.50 7.10
N ALA A 82 0.65 9.77 6.74
CA ALA A 82 1.92 10.47 7.00
C ALA A 82 2.27 10.52 8.50
N TYR A 83 1.26 10.58 9.38
CA TYR A 83 1.44 10.57 10.83
C TYR A 83 1.56 9.15 11.42
N LEU A 84 1.15 8.14 10.66
CA LEU A 84 1.05 6.74 11.08
C LEU A 84 2.24 5.88 10.64
N GLY A 85 3.29 6.48 10.06
CA GLY A 85 4.46 5.74 9.54
C GLY A 85 4.31 5.30 8.08
N ASN A 86 3.43 5.97 7.33
CA ASN A 86 3.11 5.72 5.93
C ASN A 86 2.74 4.25 5.61
N PRO A 87 1.80 3.65 6.37
CA PRO A 87 1.32 2.31 6.08
C PRO A 87 0.49 2.29 4.79
N ARG A 88 0.51 1.16 4.08
CA ARG A 88 -0.40 0.91 2.98
C ARG A 88 -1.76 0.47 3.53
N ILE A 89 -2.83 1.19 3.23
CA ILE A 89 -4.17 0.91 3.75
C ILE A 89 -5.11 0.57 2.58
N VAL A 90 -5.93 -0.48 2.74
CA VAL A 90 -6.86 -0.95 1.70
C VAL A 90 -8.20 -1.33 2.32
N GLY A 91 -9.32 -0.91 1.72
CA GLY A 91 -10.67 -1.34 2.08
C GLY A 91 -11.28 -2.25 1.02
N THR A 92 -11.88 -3.38 1.41
CA THR A 92 -12.49 -4.34 0.48
C THR A 92 -13.65 -5.13 1.09
N LYS A 93 -14.48 -5.77 0.25
CA LYS A 93 -15.57 -6.66 0.66
C LYS A 93 -15.12 -8.05 1.15
N GLY A 94 -13.85 -8.38 0.96
CA GLY A 94 -13.25 -9.67 1.33
C GLY A 94 -12.92 -10.57 0.15
N GLU A 95 -13.40 -10.25 -1.06
CA GLU A 95 -13.08 -11.01 -2.28
C GLU A 95 -11.78 -10.57 -2.95
N ALA A 96 -11.26 -9.39 -2.63
CA ALA A 96 -10.13 -8.82 -3.34
C ALA A 96 -8.83 -8.96 -2.54
N ARG A 97 -7.92 -9.81 -3.05
CA ARG A 97 -6.44 -9.67 -2.94
C ARG A 97 -5.74 -10.20 -1.69
N TRP A 98 -6.29 -11.18 -0.97
CA TRP A 98 -5.49 -11.90 0.05
C TRP A 98 -4.22 -12.52 -0.54
N GLU A 99 -4.32 -13.06 -1.76
CA GLU A 99 -3.21 -13.66 -2.53
C GLU A 99 -2.23 -12.61 -3.06
N GLU A 100 -2.70 -11.51 -3.65
CA GLU A 100 -1.83 -10.47 -4.24
C GLU A 100 -1.01 -9.68 -3.19
N ALA A 101 -1.42 -9.73 -1.93
CA ALA A 101 -0.69 -9.18 -0.80
C ALA A 101 -0.09 -10.27 0.11
N ALA A 102 -0.03 -11.52 -0.36
CA ALA A 102 0.82 -12.59 0.18
C ALA A 102 1.98 -12.92 -0.79
N GLU A 103 1.84 -12.60 -2.08
CA GLU A 103 2.80 -12.93 -3.14
C GLU A 103 3.86 -11.83 -3.41
N LYS A 104 3.86 -10.70 -2.69
CA LYS A 104 4.85 -9.62 -2.86
C LYS A 104 5.61 -9.24 -1.61
#